data_AF-A0A1I1MNX8-F1
#
_entry.id   AF-A0A1I1MNX8-F1
#
_cell.length_a   1.000
_cell.length_b   1.000
_cell.length_c   1.000
_cell.angle_alpha   90.00
_cell.angle_beta   90.00
_cell.angle_gamma   90.00
#
_symmetry.space_group_name_H-M   'P 1'
#
loop_
_entity.id
_entity.type
_entity.pdbx_description
1 polymer ?
#
loop_
_entity_poly.entity_id
_entity_poly.type
_entity_poly.pdbx_seq_one_letter_code
_entity_poly.pdbx_strand_id
1 'polypeptide(L)'
;MTRFALSLPVIGLLAACAMPPSGVPADAVTAYDDAVASVGCVMRSDKDYLPVELQTGMTRDQVLEMTAFKLANGQAGKLEDGSVKLMTGACAA
;
A
#
# COMPACT_ATOMS: atom_id res chain seq x y z
N MET A 1 -12.09 33.20 44.75
CA MET A 1 -12.73 32.62 43.54
C MET A 1 -11.66 31.91 42.75
N THR A 2 -11.45 30.63 43.03
CA THR A 2 -10.32 29.86 42.50
C THR A 2 -10.68 29.36 41.10
N ARG A 3 -10.01 29.89 40.08
CA ARG A 3 -10.24 29.57 38.67
C ARG A 3 -9.74 28.15 38.39
N PHE A 4 -10.66 27.22 38.14
CA PHE A 4 -10.36 25.89 37.62
C PHE A 4 -9.78 26.04 36.20
N ALA A 5 -8.47 25.83 36.06
CA ALA A 5 -7.83 25.66 34.76
C ALA A 5 -8.16 24.26 34.25
N LEU A 6 -9.05 24.18 33.26
CA LEU A 6 -9.42 22.94 32.57
C LEU A 6 -8.29 22.59 31.58
N SER A 7 -7.38 21.71 32.00
CA SER A 7 -6.31 21.16 31.17
C SER A 7 -6.90 20.22 30.12
N LEU A 8 -6.91 20.65 28.85
CA LEU A 8 -7.35 19.85 27.71
C LEU A 8 -6.22 18.85 27.36
N PRO A 9 -6.42 17.52 27.45
CA PRO A 9 -5.39 16.57 27.05
C PRO A 9 -5.29 16.59 25.52
N VAL A 10 -4.15 17.08 25.03
CA VAL A 10 -3.74 16.93 23.63
C VAL A 10 -3.45 15.44 23.41
N ILE A 11 -4.43 14.71 22.90
CA ILE A 11 -4.22 13.38 22.36
C ILE A 11 -3.43 13.58 21.06
N GLY A 12 -2.12 13.36 21.12
CA GLY A 12 -1.26 13.34 19.94
C GLY A 12 -1.71 12.22 19.01
N LEU A 13 -2.26 12.57 17.85
CA LEU A 13 -2.44 11.62 16.77
C LEU A 13 -1.05 11.19 16.29
N LEU A 14 -0.58 10.04 16.78
CA LEU A 14 0.50 9.31 16.12
C LEU A 14 -0.05 8.91 14.75
N ALA A 15 0.33 9.65 13.71
CA ALA A 15 0.15 9.22 12.34
C ALA A 15 0.89 7.89 12.19
N ALA A 16 0.14 6.78 12.17
CA ALA A 16 0.72 5.47 11.91
C ALA A 16 1.21 5.47 10.46
N CYS A 17 2.50 5.73 10.26
CA CYS A 17 3.14 5.45 8.98
C CYS A 17 2.98 3.95 8.72
N ALA A 18 2.20 3.58 7.70
CA ALA A 18 2.10 2.19 7.30
C ALA A 18 3.49 1.72 6.86
N MET A 19 3.97 0.61 7.41
CA MET A 19 5.25 0.02 7.05
C MET A 19 5.07 -1.00 5.93
N PRO A 20 6.06 -1.14 5.03
CA PRO A 20 6.02 -2.20 4.03
C PRO A 20 6.01 -3.58 4.71
N PRO A 21 5.50 -4.61 4.02
CA PRO A 21 5.49 -5.98 4.52
C PRO A 21 6.89 -6.46 4.92
N SER A 22 6.91 -7.38 5.88
CA SER A 22 8.15 -7.96 6.39
C SER A 22 8.59 -9.18 5.58
N GLY A 23 9.90 -9.49 5.62
CA GLY A 23 10.46 -10.66 4.93
C GLY A 23 10.41 -10.57 3.40
N VAL A 24 10.21 -9.37 2.84
CA VAL A 24 10.27 -9.11 1.39
C VAL A 24 11.70 -8.75 0.95
N PRO A 25 12.02 -8.86 -0.36
CA PRO A 25 13.28 -8.36 -0.90
C PRO A 25 13.53 -6.88 -0.61
N ALA A 26 14.78 -6.46 -0.61
CA ALA A 26 15.18 -5.10 -0.22
C ALA A 26 14.58 -4.00 -1.13
N ASP A 27 14.33 -4.32 -2.39
CA ASP A 27 13.77 -3.43 -3.41
C ASP A 27 12.26 -3.65 -3.66
N ALA A 28 11.59 -4.43 -2.81
CA ALA A 28 10.22 -4.91 -3.04
C ALA A 28 9.21 -3.81 -3.34
N VAL A 29 9.34 -2.62 -2.74
CA VAL A 29 8.42 -1.50 -2.96
C VAL A 29 8.48 -0.99 -4.40
N THR A 30 9.68 -0.93 -4.98
CA THR A 30 9.91 -0.46 -6.36
C THR A 30 9.65 -1.59 -7.34
N ALA A 31 10.14 -2.81 -7.04
CA ALA A 31 9.91 -3.99 -7.87
C ALA A 31 8.40 -4.31 -8.00
N TYR A 32 7.62 -4.08 -6.93
CA TYR A 32 6.17 -4.20 -6.98
C TYR A 32 5.54 -3.20 -7.96
N ASP A 33 5.99 -1.94 -7.98
CA ASP A 33 5.44 -0.92 -8.87
C ASP A 33 5.70 -1.27 -10.34
N ASP A 34 6.92 -1.71 -10.65
CA ASP A 34 7.30 -2.16 -11.99
C ASP A 34 6.52 -3.42 -12.41
N ALA A 35 6.36 -4.39 -11.50
CA ALA A 35 5.61 -5.61 -11.76
C ALA A 35 4.11 -5.32 -11.98
N VAL A 36 3.50 -4.43 -11.21
CA VAL A 36 2.10 -4.04 -11.41
C VAL A 36 1.91 -3.26 -12.71
N ALA A 37 2.89 -2.43 -13.09
CA ALA A 37 2.89 -1.78 -14.40
C ALA A 37 2.92 -2.80 -15.56
N SER A 38 3.67 -3.90 -15.41
CA SER A 38 3.75 -4.96 -16.43
C SER A 38 2.42 -5.66 -16.72
N VAL A 39 1.49 -5.67 -15.75
CA VAL A 39 0.13 -6.26 -15.90
C VAL A 39 -0.95 -5.21 -16.20
N GLY A 40 -0.56 -3.96 -16.48
CA GLY A 40 -1.49 -2.89 -16.86
C GLY A 40 -2.05 -2.08 -15.70
N CYS A 41 -1.31 -1.97 -14.59
CA CYS A 41 -1.58 -1.06 -13.47
C CYS A 41 -2.82 -1.34 -12.61
N VAL A 42 -3.61 -2.36 -12.95
CA VAL A 42 -4.84 -2.72 -12.22
C VAL A 42 -4.77 -4.18 -11.80
N MET A 43 -4.75 -4.40 -10.48
CA MET A 43 -4.80 -5.72 -9.85
C MET A 43 -6.27 -6.09 -9.65
N ARG A 44 -6.83 -6.95 -10.52
CA ARG A 44 -8.25 -7.33 -10.48
C ARG A 44 -8.46 -8.77 -10.03
N SER A 45 -7.63 -9.68 -10.49
CA SER A 45 -7.82 -11.12 -10.31
C SER A 45 -6.50 -11.85 -10.14
N ASP A 46 -6.55 -13.14 -9.80
CA ASP A 46 -5.36 -13.97 -9.65
C ASP A 46 -4.41 -13.96 -10.85
N LYS A 47 -4.94 -13.71 -12.06
CA LYS A 47 -4.15 -13.58 -13.29
C LYS A 47 -3.22 -12.37 -13.27
N ASP A 48 -3.52 -11.36 -12.47
CA ASP A 48 -2.72 -10.15 -12.31
C ASP A 48 -1.76 -10.30 -11.11
N TYR A 49 -2.19 -10.97 -10.05
CA TYR A 49 -1.36 -11.23 -8.86
C TYR A 49 -0.22 -12.21 -9.11
N LEU A 50 -0.46 -13.29 -9.85
CA LEU A 50 0.55 -14.33 -10.07
C LEU A 50 1.81 -13.80 -10.81
N PRO A 51 1.70 -12.99 -11.89
CA PRO A 51 2.88 -12.37 -12.50
C PRO A 51 3.64 -11.44 -11.56
N VAL A 52 2.95 -10.75 -10.64
CA VAL A 52 3.59 -9.86 -9.66
C VAL A 52 4.38 -10.67 -8.64
N GLU A 53 3.82 -11.77 -8.14
CA GLU A 53 4.54 -12.71 -7.26
C GLU A 53 5.83 -13.22 -7.93
N LEU A 54 5.73 -13.67 -9.18
CA LEU A 54 6.86 -14.23 -9.92
C LEU A 54 7.96 -13.20 -10.19
N GLN A 55 7.58 -11.97 -10.56
CA GLN A 55 8.54 -10.91 -10.89
C GLN A 55 9.23 -10.35 -9.66
N THR A 56 8.53 -10.28 -8.53
CA THR A 56 9.05 -9.69 -7.29
C THR A 56 9.70 -10.73 -6.37
N GLY A 57 9.44 -12.03 -6.59
CA GLY A 57 9.83 -13.09 -5.66
C GLY A 57 9.06 -13.07 -4.34
N MET A 58 8.00 -12.26 -4.23
CA MET A 58 7.14 -12.20 -3.05
C MET A 58 6.11 -13.34 -3.06
N THR A 59 5.72 -13.78 -1.86
CA THR A 59 4.58 -14.69 -1.71
C THR A 59 3.26 -13.97 -1.98
N ARG A 60 2.18 -14.73 -2.20
CA ARG A 60 0.83 -14.17 -2.31
C ARG A 60 0.48 -13.23 -1.16
N ASP A 61 0.74 -13.63 0.08
CA ASP A 61 0.42 -12.82 1.26
C ASP A 61 1.23 -11.52 1.27
N GLN A 62 2.52 -11.58 0.93
CA GLN A 62 3.36 -10.38 0.82
C GLN A 62 2.90 -9.42 -0.27
N VAL A 63 2.44 -9.93 -1.42
CA VAL A 63 1.87 -9.10 -2.50
C VAL A 63 0.57 -8.43 -2.03
N LEU A 64 -0.29 -9.15 -1.29
CA LEU A 64 -1.52 -8.59 -0.72
C LEU A 64 -1.22 -7.54 0.35
N GLU A 65 -0.27 -7.80 1.25
CA GLU A 65 0.20 -6.84 2.25
C GLU A 65 0.85 -5.63 1.61
N MET A 66 1.65 -5.80 0.55
CA MET A 66 2.20 -4.69 -0.23
C MET A 66 1.08 -3.87 -0.88
N THR A 67 0.06 -4.52 -1.45
CA THR A 67 -1.12 -3.84 -2.01
C THR A 67 -1.81 -3.00 -0.93
N ALA A 68 -2.01 -3.56 0.27
CA ALA A 68 -2.61 -2.87 1.40
C ALA A 68 -1.74 -1.71 1.89
N PHE A 69 -0.42 -1.88 1.93
CA PHE A 69 0.54 -0.83 2.23
C PHE A 69 0.44 0.32 1.22
N LYS A 70 0.36 0.04 -0.10
CA LYS A 70 0.19 1.07 -1.14
C LYS A 70 -1.14 1.82 -0.96
N LEU A 71 -2.24 1.09 -0.71
CA LEU A 71 -3.55 1.70 -0.42
C LEU A 71 -3.50 2.61 0.82
N ALA A 72 -2.89 2.14 1.92
CA ALA A 72 -2.80 2.89 3.17
C ALA A 72 -1.97 4.18 3.04
N ASN A 73 -0.98 4.19 2.13
CA ASN A 73 -0.15 5.36 1.84
C ASN A 73 -0.71 6.25 0.71
N GLY A 74 -1.92 5.98 0.20
CA GLY A 74 -2.51 6.75 -0.89
C GLY A 74 -1.78 6.57 -2.24
N GLN A 75 -0.99 5.51 -2.37
CA GLN A 75 -0.21 5.16 -3.57
C GLN A 75 -1.00 4.24 -4.51
N ALA A 76 -2.18 3.80 -4.09
CA ALA A 76 -3.13 3.04 -4.90
C ALA A 76 -4.56 3.43 -4.52
N GLY A 77 -5.51 3.16 -5.41
CA GLY A 77 -6.94 3.39 -5.20
C GLY A 77 -7.77 2.14 -5.50
N LYS A 78 -8.88 1.97 -4.78
CA LYS A 78 -9.89 0.96 -5.12
C LYS A 78 -10.81 1.49 -6.22
N LEU A 79 -11.07 0.68 -7.23
CA LEU A 79 -12.05 0.98 -8.28
C LEU A 79 -13.44 0.48 -7.89
N GLU A 80 -14.46 0.90 -8.63
CA GLU A 80 -15.87 0.54 -8.37
C GLU A 80 -16.11 -0.98 -8.49
N ASP A 81 -15.34 -1.67 -9.33
CA ASP A 81 -15.39 -3.12 -9.50
C ASP A 81 -14.64 -3.91 -8.40
N GLY A 82 -14.09 -3.20 -7.41
CA GLY A 82 -13.33 -3.78 -6.30
C GLY A 82 -11.85 -4.05 -6.61
N SER A 83 -11.39 -3.83 -7.84
CA SER A 83 -9.96 -3.94 -8.19
C SER A 83 -9.14 -2.80 -7.60
N VAL A 84 -7.81 -2.99 -7.57
CA VAL A 84 -6.86 -1.99 -7.06
C VAL A 84 -6.04 -1.42 -8.21
N LYS A 85 -6.11 -0.10 -8.42
CA LYS A 85 -5.26 0.62 -9.37
C LYS A 85 -4.07 1.24 -8.65
N LEU A 86 -2.87 0.91 -9.10
CA LEU A 86 -1.65 1.58 -8.63
C LEU A 86 -1.57 3.00 -9.20
N MET A 87 -1.03 3.95 -8.43
CA MET A 87 -0.92 5.37 -8.78
C MET A 87 0.52 5.91 -8.65
N THR A 88 1.50 5.01 -8.55
CA THR A 88 2.94 5.33 -8.44
C THR A 88 3.72 4.75 -9.62
N GLY A 89 4.97 5.19 -9.76
CA GLY A 89 5.87 4.73 -10.82
C GLY A 89 5.28 4.99 -12.21
N ALA A 90 5.39 3.99 -13.10
CA ALA A 90 4.82 4.06 -14.45
C ALA A 90 3.27 4.11 -14.47
N CYS A 91 2.61 3.76 -13.35
CA CYS A 91 1.15 3.76 -13.23
C CYS A 91 0.57 5.11 -12.78
N ALA A 92 1.40 6.11 -12.54
CA ALA A 92 0.99 7.46 -12.16
C ALA A 92 0.55 8.34 -13.36
N ALA A 93 0.69 7.84 -14.60
CA ALA A 93 0.41 8.57 -15.84
C ALA A 93 -1.08 8.55 -16.25
#